data_AF-A0A351YCQ5-F1
#
_entry.id   AF-A0A351YCQ5-F1
#
_cell.length_a   1.000
_cell.length_b   1.000
_cell.length_c   1.000
_cell.angle_alpha   90.00
_cell.angle_beta   90.00
_cell.angle_gamma   90.00
#
_symmetry.space_group_name_H-M   'P 1'
#
loop_
_entity.id
_entity.type
_entity.pdbx_description
1 polymer ?
#
loop_
_entity_poly.entity_id
_entity_poly.type
_entity_poly.pdbx_seq_one_letter_code
_entity_poly.pdbx_strand_id
1 'polypeptide(L)'
;EYLGEFQTGDQILVVLKNGDFYTTDFDVNNHYERDIHLIEKFDPHKVWTAILYDQDQQGYPYLKRFAFEASSRRQNYLGENKHNELLLLTDEYYPHLQVVFGGNDSFREPLDIEAADFVGVKGFKAKGKRLTTYTVAEVNELEPTRQPEPQPEELVEEQPEPVNEDPDAHKSDSDIIDEITGQMKLF
;
A
#
# COMPACT_ATOMS: atom_id res chain seq x y z
N GLU A 1 11.63 8.81 -6.74
CA GLU A 1 10.31 9.20 -6.20
C GLU A 1 10.42 9.34 -4.70
N TYR A 2 9.67 10.25 -4.07
CA TYR A 2 9.68 10.44 -2.62
C TYR A 2 8.59 9.57 -2.00
N LEU A 3 8.80 9.07 -0.77
CA LEU A 3 7.83 8.24 -0.06
C LEU A 3 6.63 9.02 0.52
N GLY A 4 6.62 10.34 0.37
CA GLY A 4 5.59 11.24 0.89
C GLY A 4 5.85 11.71 2.33
N GLU A 5 4.79 12.18 2.96
CA GLU A 5 4.80 12.68 4.33
C GLU A 5 4.42 11.58 5.34
N PHE A 6 5.11 11.59 6.48
CA PHE A 6 4.93 10.62 7.56
C PHE A 6 4.42 11.31 8.82
N GLN A 7 3.40 10.70 9.42
CA GLN A 7 2.85 11.04 10.73
C GLN A 7 3.30 10.00 11.75
N THR A 8 3.14 10.33 13.03
CA THR A 8 3.40 9.39 14.13
C THR A 8 2.57 8.12 13.95
N GLY A 9 3.24 6.96 13.87
CA GLY A 9 2.60 5.65 13.69
C GLY A 9 2.60 5.15 12.25
N ASP A 10 2.90 6.01 11.27
CA ASP A 10 3.09 5.56 9.90
C ASP A 10 4.31 4.64 9.79
N GLN A 11 4.20 3.67 8.89
CA GLN A 11 5.25 2.69 8.63
C GLN A 11 5.64 2.71 7.16
N ILE A 12 6.84 2.21 6.88
CA ILE A 12 7.35 1.98 5.54
C ILE A 12 7.27 0.48 5.26
N LEU A 13 6.64 0.10 4.16
CA LEU A 13 6.70 -1.24 3.61
C LEU A 13 7.98 -1.38 2.79
N VAL A 14 8.76 -2.41 3.09
CA VAL A 14 9.91 -2.82 2.28
C VAL A 14 9.63 -4.21 1.74
N VAL A 15 9.72 -4.37 0.42
CA VAL A 15 9.60 -5.65 -0.29
C VAL A 15 10.90 -5.92 -1.04
N LEU A 16 11.48 -7.09 -0.83
CA LEU A 16 12.72 -7.54 -1.46
C LEU A 16 12.44 -8.43 -2.67
N LYS A 17 13.42 -8.54 -3.57
CA LYS A 17 13.32 -9.33 -4.81
C LYS A 17 13.12 -10.83 -4.57
N ASN A 18 13.51 -11.34 -3.40
CA ASN A 18 13.33 -12.74 -3.00
C ASN A 18 11.95 -13.03 -2.36
N GLY A 19 11.05 -12.04 -2.33
CA GLY A 19 9.73 -12.18 -1.71
C GLY A 19 9.68 -11.87 -0.22
N ASP A 20 10.81 -11.56 0.42
CA ASP A 20 10.81 -11.11 1.80
C ASP A 20 10.19 -9.72 1.88
N PHE A 21 9.42 -9.47 2.93
CA PHE A 21 8.88 -8.16 3.25
C PHE A 21 8.89 -7.93 4.75
N TYR A 22 8.92 -6.66 5.13
CA TYR A 22 8.82 -6.20 6.51
C TYR A 22 8.39 -4.73 6.53
N THR A 23 7.95 -4.26 7.69
CA THR A 23 7.70 -2.85 7.92
C THR A 23 8.71 -2.24 8.89
N THR A 24 9.09 -0.99 8.64
CA THR A 24 9.91 -0.17 9.54
C THR A 24 9.16 1.11 9.91
N ASP A 25 9.64 1.82 10.92
CA ASP A 25 9.30 3.24 11.07
C ASP A 25 9.97 4.09 9.97
N PHE A 26 9.84 5.40 10.07
CA PHE A 26 10.42 6.37 9.14
C PHE A 26 11.72 7.03 9.67
N ASP A 27 12.43 6.40 10.61
CA ASP A 27 13.70 6.91 11.11
C ASP A 27 14.76 6.96 10.00
N VAL A 28 15.44 8.11 9.87
CA VAL A 28 16.47 8.35 8.86
C VAL A 28 17.70 7.44 8.98
N ASN A 29 17.90 6.82 10.14
CA ASN A 29 18.99 5.89 10.41
C ASN A 29 18.66 4.44 9.99
N ASN A 30 17.45 4.18 9.49
CA ASN A 30 17.07 2.85 9.03
C ASN A 30 17.99 2.36 7.91
N HIS A 31 18.55 1.16 8.10
CA HIS A 31 19.40 0.53 7.10
C HIS A 31 18.58 -0.39 6.20
N TYR A 32 18.51 -0.02 4.93
CA TYR A 32 17.81 -0.75 3.90
C TYR A 32 18.78 -1.63 3.09
N GLU A 33 18.34 -2.83 2.74
CA GLU A 33 19.12 -3.75 1.91
C GLU A 33 19.20 -3.29 0.46
N ARG A 34 20.14 -3.84 -0.30
CA ARG A 34 20.33 -3.49 -1.72
C ARG A 34 19.31 -4.15 -2.65
N ASP A 35 18.73 -5.28 -2.26
CA ASP A 35 17.87 -6.10 -3.11
C ASP A 35 16.38 -5.76 -2.96
N ILE A 36 16.10 -4.46 -2.79
CA ILE A 36 14.73 -3.95 -2.71
C ILE A 36 14.08 -4.06 -4.09
N HIS A 37 12.86 -4.62 -4.08
CA HIS A 37 11.95 -4.64 -5.20
C HIS A 37 11.02 -3.42 -5.16
N LEU A 38 10.46 -3.11 -3.99
CA LEU A 38 9.58 -1.97 -3.74
C LEU A 38 9.82 -1.42 -2.33
N ILE A 39 9.74 -0.09 -2.19
CA ILE A 39 9.67 0.59 -0.91
C ILE A 39 8.64 1.71 -1.00
N GLU A 40 7.68 1.71 -0.09
CA GLU A 40 6.57 2.68 -0.07
C GLU A 40 6.02 2.89 1.35
N LYS A 41 5.17 3.90 1.54
CA LYS A 41 4.39 4.04 2.77
C LYS A 41 3.44 2.85 2.90
N PHE A 42 3.43 2.20 4.07
CA PHE A 42 2.60 1.03 4.31
C PHE A 42 1.12 1.41 4.41
N ASP A 43 0.29 0.74 3.61
CA ASP A 43 -1.17 0.79 3.70
C ASP A 43 -1.72 -0.63 3.94
N PRO A 44 -2.36 -0.90 5.10
CA PRO A 44 -2.90 -2.22 5.42
C PRO A 44 -4.11 -2.62 4.56
N HIS A 45 -4.74 -1.68 3.84
CA HIS A 45 -5.88 -1.92 2.98
C HIS A 45 -5.50 -2.09 1.51
N LYS A 46 -4.26 -1.79 1.15
CA LYS A 46 -3.74 -1.95 -0.20
C LYS A 46 -3.66 -3.42 -0.59
N VAL A 47 -4.37 -3.78 -1.65
CA VAL A 47 -4.42 -5.15 -2.17
C VAL A 47 -3.38 -5.33 -3.26
N TRP A 48 -2.56 -6.34 -3.09
CA TRP A 48 -1.54 -6.77 -4.02
C TRP A 48 -1.98 -8.02 -4.75
N THR A 49 -1.60 -8.11 -6.02
CA THR A 49 -1.75 -9.29 -6.87
C THR A 49 -0.37 -9.80 -7.23
N ALA A 50 -0.09 -11.05 -6.88
CA ALA A 50 1.16 -11.71 -7.22
C ALA A 50 0.89 -12.93 -8.10
N ILE A 51 1.69 -13.07 -9.16
CA ILE A 51 1.84 -14.32 -9.91
C ILE A 51 3.23 -14.88 -9.58
N LEU A 52 3.28 -16.14 -9.18
CA LEU A 52 4.53 -16.81 -8.81
C LEU A 52 4.53 -18.29 -9.21
N TYR A 53 5.71 -18.86 -9.42
CA TYR A 53 5.91 -20.30 -9.46
C TYR A 53 6.00 -20.85 -8.04
N ASP A 54 5.10 -21.76 -7.70
CA ASP A 54 5.10 -22.47 -6.42
C ASP A 54 5.72 -23.87 -6.60
N GLN A 55 6.97 -24.03 -6.18
CA GLN A 55 7.75 -25.25 -6.35
C GLN A 55 7.22 -26.40 -5.49
N ASP A 56 6.53 -26.11 -4.39
CA ASP A 56 5.86 -27.14 -3.59
C ASP A 56 4.62 -27.69 -4.34
N GLN A 57 4.21 -27.03 -5.43
CA GLN A 57 3.01 -27.31 -6.20
C GLN A 57 3.34 -27.63 -7.66
N GLN A 58 4.38 -28.45 -7.83
CA GLN A 58 4.91 -28.92 -9.11
C GLN A 58 5.53 -27.81 -9.97
N GLY A 59 5.82 -26.64 -9.39
CA GLY A 59 6.39 -25.50 -10.11
C GLY A 59 5.41 -24.86 -11.09
N TYR A 60 4.09 -25.03 -10.89
CA TYR A 60 3.10 -24.34 -11.72
C TYR A 60 2.90 -22.90 -11.26
N PRO A 61 2.49 -22.01 -12.17
CA PRO A 61 2.20 -20.62 -11.83
C PRO A 61 0.86 -20.53 -11.07
N TYR A 62 0.88 -19.79 -9.97
CA TYR A 62 -0.26 -19.47 -9.13
C TYR A 62 -0.46 -17.96 -9.06
N LEU A 63 -1.73 -17.54 -9.08
CA LEU A 63 -2.14 -16.16 -8.86
C LEU A 63 -2.78 -16.06 -7.48
N LYS A 64 -2.33 -15.09 -6.69
CA LYS A 64 -2.94 -14.77 -5.39
C LYS A 64 -3.11 -13.27 -5.19
N ARG A 65 -4.13 -12.93 -4.40
CA ARG A 65 -4.43 -11.56 -3.98
C ARG A 65 -4.42 -11.45 -2.47
N PHE A 66 -3.74 -10.45 -1.92
CA PHE A 66 -3.55 -10.27 -0.48
C PHE A 66 -3.22 -8.83 -0.13
N ALA A 67 -3.38 -8.45 1.14
CA ALA A 67 -2.76 -7.25 1.70
C ALA A 67 -1.52 -7.66 2.51
N PHE A 68 -0.48 -6.82 2.51
CA PHE A 68 0.65 -7.04 3.40
C PHE A 68 0.25 -6.79 4.85
N GLU A 69 0.88 -7.52 5.77
CA GLU A 69 0.66 -7.35 7.21
C GLU A 69 1.86 -6.63 7.83
N ALA A 70 1.61 -5.63 8.68
CA ALA A 70 2.66 -4.93 9.39
C ALA A 70 3.45 -5.89 10.29
N SER A 71 4.77 -5.93 10.11
CA SER A 71 5.66 -6.76 10.90
C SER A 71 7.10 -6.28 10.78
N SER A 72 7.73 -5.99 11.92
CA SER A 72 9.17 -5.71 11.99
C SER A 72 10.03 -6.97 11.76
N ARG A 73 9.44 -8.16 11.88
CA ARG A 73 10.08 -9.42 11.50
C ARG A 73 9.87 -9.67 10.02
N ARG A 74 10.92 -10.13 9.33
CA ARG A 74 10.80 -10.57 7.94
C ARG A 74 9.79 -11.70 7.81
N GLN A 75 8.93 -11.54 6.83
CA GLN A 75 7.99 -12.55 6.35
C GLN A 75 8.19 -12.70 4.85
N ASN A 76 7.77 -13.83 4.28
CA ASN A 76 7.92 -14.07 2.85
C ASN A 76 6.54 -14.31 2.22
N TYR A 77 6.20 -13.53 1.19
CA TYR A 77 4.94 -13.68 0.48
C TYR A 77 5.04 -14.62 -0.72
N LEU A 78 6.20 -15.16 -1.08
CA LEU A 78 6.30 -16.23 -2.08
C LEU A 78 6.15 -17.63 -1.45
N GLY A 79 6.36 -17.75 -0.14
CA GLY A 79 6.24 -19.00 0.62
C GLY A 79 7.55 -19.33 1.35
N GLU A 80 7.65 -20.55 1.88
CA GLU A 80 8.85 -21.01 2.60
C GLU A 80 9.91 -21.58 1.66
N ASN A 81 9.51 -22.05 0.48
CA ASN A 81 10.41 -22.64 -0.50
C ASN A 81 11.20 -21.55 -1.25
N LYS A 82 12.53 -21.56 -1.07
CA LYS A 82 13.46 -20.58 -1.66
C LYS A 82 13.56 -20.65 -3.19
N HIS A 83 13.04 -21.71 -3.79
CA HIS A 83 12.98 -21.87 -5.24
C HIS A 83 11.67 -21.31 -5.84
N ASN A 84 10.76 -20.78 -5.01
CA ASN A 84 9.62 -20.05 -5.52
C ASN A 84 10.10 -18.78 -6.21
N GLU A 85 9.51 -18.47 -7.36
CA GLU A 85 9.93 -17.37 -8.22
C GLU A 85 8.76 -16.45 -8.50
N LEU A 86 8.97 -15.15 -8.30
CA LEU A 86 7.99 -14.13 -8.66
C LEU A 86 7.99 -13.91 -10.18
N LEU A 87 6.80 -13.91 -10.79
CA LEU A 87 6.60 -13.51 -12.18
C LEU A 87 6.09 -12.08 -12.29
N LEU A 88 5.15 -11.68 -11.44
CA LEU A 88 4.55 -10.34 -11.42
C LEU A 88 4.10 -10.01 -10.00
N LEU A 89 4.32 -8.77 -9.56
CA LEU A 89 3.69 -8.16 -8.39
C LEU A 89 3.13 -6.80 -8.80
N THR A 90 1.84 -6.58 -8.58
CA THR A 90 1.15 -5.31 -8.86
C THR A 90 0.18 -4.97 -7.74
N ASP A 91 -0.01 -3.67 -7.49
CA ASP A 91 -0.99 -3.07 -6.59
C ASP A 91 -2.21 -2.49 -7.32
N GLU A 92 -2.32 -2.72 -8.62
CA GLU A 92 -3.46 -2.29 -9.41
C GLU A 92 -4.77 -2.82 -8.82
N TYR A 93 -5.80 -1.96 -8.73
CA TYR A 93 -7.01 -2.29 -7.98
C TYR A 93 -7.83 -3.39 -8.69
N TYR A 94 -7.89 -3.29 -10.03
CA TYR A 94 -8.48 -4.28 -10.93
C TYR A 94 -7.46 -4.74 -11.97
N PRO A 95 -6.46 -5.57 -11.58
CA PRO A 95 -5.41 -5.99 -12.50
C PRO A 95 -6.00 -6.82 -13.64
N HIS A 96 -5.75 -6.35 -14.87
CA HIS A 96 -6.05 -7.08 -16.08
C HIS A 96 -4.76 -7.70 -16.61
N LEU A 97 -4.69 -9.02 -16.66
CA LEU A 97 -3.44 -9.75 -16.89
C LEU A 97 -3.56 -10.62 -18.14
N GLN A 98 -2.54 -10.57 -18.98
CA GLN A 98 -2.39 -11.45 -20.13
C GLN A 98 -1.20 -12.39 -19.92
N VAL A 99 -1.45 -13.69 -19.96
CA VAL A 99 -0.44 -14.74 -19.81
C VAL A 99 -0.11 -15.30 -21.19
N VAL A 100 1.11 -15.06 -21.66
CA VAL A 100 1.61 -15.59 -22.93
C VAL A 100 2.31 -16.93 -22.67
N PHE A 101 1.90 -17.96 -23.40
CA PHE A 101 2.48 -19.30 -23.24
C PHE A 101 3.81 -19.43 -23.99
N GLY A 102 4.70 -20.27 -23.46
CA GLY A 102 6.06 -20.48 -23.94
C GLY A 102 6.39 -21.93 -24.25
N GLY A 103 7.62 -22.16 -24.72
CA GLY A 103 8.14 -23.51 -24.99
C GLY A 103 7.23 -24.29 -25.94
N ASN A 104 6.89 -25.52 -25.54
CA ASN A 104 6.02 -26.41 -26.32
C ASN A 104 4.56 -25.93 -26.38
N ASP A 105 4.15 -25.00 -25.51
CA ASP A 105 2.80 -24.45 -25.45
C ASP A 105 2.68 -23.08 -26.15
N SER A 106 3.75 -22.58 -26.77
CA SER A 106 3.79 -21.25 -27.43
C SER A 106 2.79 -21.05 -28.58
N PHE A 107 2.21 -22.14 -29.11
CA PHE A 107 1.17 -22.07 -30.14
C PHE A 107 -0.22 -21.73 -29.60
N ARG A 108 -0.40 -21.72 -28.27
CA ARG A 108 -1.68 -21.45 -27.62
C ARG A 108 -1.97 -19.95 -27.62
N GLU A 109 -3.25 -19.61 -27.69
CA GLU A 109 -3.68 -18.23 -27.49
C GLU A 109 -3.37 -17.77 -26.06
N PRO A 110 -2.97 -16.50 -25.86
CA PRO A 110 -2.75 -15.95 -24.53
C PRO A 110 -3.99 -16.06 -23.65
N LEU A 111 -3.76 -16.32 -22.37
CA LEU A 111 -4.83 -16.38 -21.37
C LEU A 111 -5.06 -14.98 -20.78
N ASP A 112 -6.24 -14.45 -21.00
CA ASP A 112 -6.71 -13.13 -20.51
C ASP A 112 -7.48 -13.29 -19.19
N ILE A 113 -7.11 -12.50 -18.17
CA ILE A 113 -7.58 -12.68 -16.80
C ILE A 113 -7.83 -11.34 -16.10
N GLU A 114 -9.05 -11.13 -15.63
CA GLU A 114 -9.34 -10.15 -14.57
C GLU A 114 -9.03 -10.79 -13.20
N ALA A 115 -7.96 -10.34 -12.53
CA ALA A 115 -7.44 -10.98 -11.33
C ALA A 115 -8.46 -11.00 -10.17
N ALA A 116 -9.28 -9.95 -10.07
CA ALA A 116 -10.31 -9.82 -9.05
C ALA A 116 -11.42 -10.87 -9.17
N ASP A 117 -11.82 -11.22 -10.40
CA ASP A 117 -12.80 -12.26 -10.68
C ASP A 117 -12.18 -13.67 -10.59
N PHE A 118 -10.87 -13.78 -10.83
CA PHE A 118 -10.16 -15.05 -10.80
C PHE A 118 -9.94 -15.59 -9.39
N VAL A 119 -9.53 -14.74 -8.43
CA VAL A 119 -9.28 -15.12 -7.04
C VAL A 119 -9.63 -13.97 -6.07
N GLY A 120 -10.33 -14.32 -4.99
CA GLY A 120 -10.60 -13.37 -3.91
C GLY A 120 -9.36 -13.04 -3.08
N VAL A 121 -9.41 -11.91 -2.37
CA VAL A 121 -8.35 -11.50 -1.43
C VAL A 121 -8.29 -12.48 -0.26
N LYS A 122 -7.09 -12.95 0.07
CA LYS A 122 -6.77 -13.83 1.20
C LYS A 122 -5.55 -13.28 1.95
N GLY A 123 -5.07 -13.98 2.96
CA GLY A 123 -3.81 -13.63 3.61
C GLY A 123 -2.60 -13.90 2.71
N PHE A 124 -1.50 -13.19 2.91
CA PHE A 124 -0.29 -13.32 2.10
C PHE A 124 0.31 -14.74 2.12
N LYS A 125 0.05 -15.52 3.17
CA LYS A 125 0.47 -16.94 3.28
C LYS A 125 -0.39 -17.91 2.46
N ALA A 126 -1.52 -17.47 1.92
CA ALA A 126 -2.37 -18.32 1.10
C ALA A 126 -1.66 -18.66 -0.21
N LYS A 127 -1.88 -19.89 -0.68
CA LYS A 127 -1.33 -20.40 -1.94
C LYS A 127 -1.91 -19.69 -3.18
N GLY A 128 -3.16 -19.23 -3.12
CA GLY A 128 -3.88 -18.70 -4.29
C GLY A 128 -4.48 -19.78 -5.18
N LYS A 129 -4.75 -19.42 -6.44
CA LYS A 129 -5.39 -20.28 -7.45
C LYS A 129 -4.42 -20.56 -8.60
N ARG A 130 -4.37 -21.82 -9.06
CA ARG A 130 -3.47 -22.22 -10.15
C ARG A 130 -3.89 -21.51 -11.43
N LEU A 131 -2.93 -20.86 -12.08
CA LEU A 131 -3.15 -20.10 -13.30
C LEU A 131 -3.29 -21.04 -14.49
N THR A 132 -2.32 -21.94 -14.64
CA THR A 132 -2.24 -22.90 -15.74
C THR A 132 -1.32 -24.07 -15.36
N THR A 133 -1.30 -25.12 -16.18
CA THR A 133 -0.27 -26.17 -16.15
C THR A 133 0.68 -26.07 -17.34
N TYR A 134 0.46 -25.12 -18.25
CA TYR A 134 1.29 -24.88 -19.42
C TYR A 134 2.50 -24.00 -19.07
N THR A 135 3.55 -24.09 -19.88
CA THR A 135 4.72 -23.22 -19.73
C THR A 135 4.34 -21.77 -20.03
N VAL A 136 4.67 -20.85 -19.12
CA VAL A 136 4.47 -19.40 -19.30
C VAL A 136 5.77 -18.77 -19.80
N ALA A 137 5.68 -17.99 -20.87
CA ALA A 137 6.79 -17.18 -21.39
C ALA A 137 6.82 -15.80 -20.73
N GLU A 138 5.66 -15.16 -20.63
CA GLU A 138 5.54 -13.77 -20.17
C GLU A 138 4.16 -13.56 -19.52
N VAL A 139 4.13 -12.64 -18.55
CA VAL A 139 2.91 -12.13 -17.95
C VAL A 139 2.91 -10.62 -18.17
N ASN A 140 1.95 -10.14 -18.94
CA ASN A 140 1.77 -8.73 -19.25
C ASN A 140 0.64 -8.17 -18.40
N GLU A 141 0.90 -7.05 -17.75
CA GLU A 141 -0.14 -6.23 -17.13
C GLU A 141 -0.74 -5.30 -18.19
N LEU A 142 -2.05 -5.41 -18.38
CA LEU A 142 -2.84 -4.60 -19.30
C LEU A 142 -3.56 -3.50 -18.54
N GLU A 143 -4.01 -2.48 -19.28
CA GLU A 143 -4.84 -1.42 -18.72
C GLU A 143 -6.12 -2.01 -18.08
N PRO A 144 -6.45 -1.62 -16.84
CA PRO A 144 -7.65 -2.07 -16.16
C PRO A 144 -8.92 -1.82 -16.97
N THR A 145 -9.82 -2.81 -17.01
CA THR A 145 -11.11 -2.68 -17.70
C THR A 145 -12.13 -1.86 -16.91
N ARG A 146 -11.86 -1.60 -15.62
CA ARG A 146 -12.75 -0.89 -14.68
C ARG A 146 -11.91 -0.02 -13.74
N GLN A 147 -12.49 1.07 -13.27
CA GLN A 147 -11.89 1.91 -12.23
C GLN A 147 -12.60 1.68 -10.89
N PRO A 148 -11.91 1.79 -9.74
CA PRO A 148 -12.55 1.76 -8.43
C PRO A 148 -13.63 2.84 -8.37
N GLU A 149 -14.79 2.47 -7.80
CA GLU A 149 -15.82 3.46 -7.51
C GLU A 149 -15.24 4.51 -6.54
N PRO A 150 -15.50 5.81 -6.77
CA PRO A 150 -15.05 6.83 -5.84
C PRO A 150 -15.66 6.54 -4.47
N GLN A 151 -14.80 6.31 -3.47
CA GLN A 151 -15.26 6.20 -2.10
C GLN A 151 -15.93 7.53 -1.73
N PRO A 152 -17.12 7.53 -1.10
CA PRO A 152 -17.69 8.76 -0.56
C PRO A 152 -16.66 9.36 0.38
N GLU A 153 -16.22 10.59 0.09
CA GLU A 153 -15.40 11.35 1.03
C GLU A 153 -16.16 11.37 2.37
N GLU A 154 -15.57 10.78 3.41
CA GLU A 154 -16.02 11.05 4.76
C GLU A 154 -15.89 12.56 4.96
N LEU A 155 -17.01 13.27 4.91
CA LEU A 155 -17.11 14.67 5.29
C LEU A 155 -16.53 14.77 6.70
N VAL A 156 -15.29 15.24 6.80
CA VAL A 156 -14.70 15.65 8.06
C VAL A 156 -15.56 16.83 8.51
N GLU A 157 -16.51 16.58 9.41
CA GLU A 157 -17.20 17.66 10.12
C GLU A 157 -16.10 18.46 10.83
N GLU A 158 -15.79 19.64 10.29
CA GLU A 158 -15.03 20.66 11.00
C GLU A 158 -15.75 20.91 12.32
N GLN A 159 -15.23 20.34 13.41
CA GLN A 159 -15.65 20.76 14.73
C GLN A 159 -15.26 22.23 14.86
N PRO A 160 -16.21 23.14 15.15
CA PRO A 160 -15.87 24.53 15.37
C PRO A 160 -14.88 24.61 16.54
N GLU A 161 -13.79 25.35 16.34
CA GLU A 161 -12.82 25.66 17.39
C GLU A 161 -13.56 26.15 18.65
N PRO A 162 -13.13 25.75 19.86
CA PRO A 162 -13.73 26.27 21.07
C PRO A 162 -13.56 27.79 21.08
N VAL A 163 -14.69 28.50 21.02
CA VAL A 163 -14.75 29.94 21.21
C VAL A 163 -14.13 30.24 22.57
N ASN A 164 -12.98 30.91 22.56
CA ASN A 164 -12.29 31.32 23.76
C ASN A 164 -13.11 32.46 24.40
N GLU A 165 -13.91 32.15 25.42
CA GLU A 165 -14.76 33.10 26.15
C GLU A 165 -13.94 33.98 27.12
N ASP A 166 -12.80 34.51 26.68
CA ASP A 166 -12.01 35.44 27.49
C ASP A 166 -12.42 36.89 27.17
N PRO A 167 -13.20 37.56 28.05
CA PRO A 167 -13.79 38.88 27.77
C PRO A 167 -12.77 40.02 27.65
N ASP A 168 -11.49 39.77 27.93
CA ASP A 168 -10.41 40.78 27.88
C ASP A 168 -9.40 40.58 26.74
N ALA A 169 -9.60 39.61 25.84
CA ALA A 169 -8.68 39.34 24.71
C ALA A 169 -8.54 40.48 23.68
N HIS A 170 -9.36 41.53 23.80
CA HIS A 170 -9.33 42.71 22.92
C HIS A 170 -8.98 44.02 23.63
N LYS A 171 -8.61 44.02 24.91
CA LYS A 171 -8.15 45.23 25.58
C LYS A 171 -6.64 45.36 25.45
N SER A 172 -6.17 46.53 25.01
CA SER A 172 -4.75 46.83 25.01
C SER A 172 -4.28 47.05 26.45
N ASP A 173 -3.01 46.72 26.77
CA ASP A 173 -2.44 46.94 28.12
C ASP A 173 -2.64 48.39 28.62
N SER A 174 -2.73 49.35 27.69
CA SER A 174 -3.05 50.75 27.98
C SER A 174 -4.46 50.97 28.53
N ASP A 175 -5.46 50.23 28.07
CA ASP A 175 -6.86 50.40 28.49
C ASP A 175 -7.08 49.88 29.92
N ILE A 176 -6.35 48.81 30.29
CA ILE A 176 -6.41 48.22 31.63
C ILE A 176 -5.78 49.14 32.68
N ILE A 177 -4.68 49.83 32.33
CA ILE A 177 -3.97 50.74 33.23
C ILE A 177 -4.77 52.03 33.47
N ASP A 178 -5.45 52.56 32.44
CA ASP A 178 -6.29 53.75 32.55
C ASP A 178 -7.53 53.50 33.45
N GLU A 179 -8.08 52.28 33.43
CA GLU A 179 -9.20 51.86 34.29
C GLU A 179 -8.77 51.71 35.77
N ILE A 180 -7.57 51.20 36.04
CA ILE A 180 -7.03 51.03 37.40
C ILE A 180 -6.61 52.38 38.02
N THR A 181 -6.11 53.31 37.21
CA THR A 181 -5.54 54.58 37.70
C THR A 181 -6.51 55.76 37.66
N GLY A 182 -7.67 55.61 37.01
CA GLY A 182 -8.76 56.60 37.03
C GLY A 182 -8.41 57.96 36.41
N GLN A 183 -7.36 58.03 35.59
CA GLN A 183 -6.95 59.27 34.94
C GLN A 183 -7.66 59.43 33.59
N MET A 184 -8.65 60.32 33.54
CA MET A 184 -9.23 60.74 32.27
C MET A 184 -8.24 61.66 31.52
N LYS A 185 -7.85 61.27 30.30
CA LYS A 185 -7.17 62.17 29.35
C LYS A 185 -8.12 63.31 28.98
N LEU A 186 -7.78 64.52 29.42
CA LEU A 186 -8.36 65.74 28.87
C LEU A 186 -7.61 66.05 27.56
N PHE A 187 -8.34 66.06 26.44
CA PHE A 187 -8.25 66.91 25.24
C PHE A 187 -8.78 66.16 24.01
#